data_AF-A0A959T5B8-F1
#
_entry.id   AF-A0A959T5B8-F1
#
_cell.length_a   1.000
_cell.length_b   1.000
_cell.length_c   1.000
_cell.angle_alpha   90.00
_cell.angle_beta   90.00
_cell.angle_gamma   90.00
#
_symmetry.space_group_name_H-M   'P 1'
#
loop_
_entity.id
_entity.type
_entity.pdbx_description
1 polymer ?
#
loop_
_entity_poly.entity_id
_entity_poly.type
_entity_poly.pdbx_seq_one_letter_code
_entity_poly.pdbx_strand_id
1 'polypeptide(L)'
;RFNAAFEAEGAKACADFNELRDRIESGREARAAANALINGLRICDPAVGSGHFLVSALNELIAIKSELGILSHRNGDRVRHQRIAVENDELVVYDEEEGSLFEYRVGPDGRASAERQQLQETLFHEKRTLIEQCLFGVDINPNSVKICRLRLWIELLKHTYYLPGTQELETLPNIDINIKCGNSLIHRFALDADLGPALRKSKWNMDSYRLAVQTYRHAEDKTQKREMERLI
;
A
#
# COMPACT_ATOMS: atom_id res chain seq x y z
N ARG A 1 -15.75 -3.73 -8.72
CA ARG A 1 -15.84 -4.03 -7.27
C ARG A 1 -15.76 -2.74 -6.45
N PHE A 2 -14.72 -1.91 -6.58
CA PHE A 2 -14.68 -0.57 -5.93
C PHE A 2 -15.91 0.29 -6.27
N ASN A 3 -16.15 0.61 -7.55
CA ASN A 3 -17.32 1.44 -7.94
C ASN A 3 -18.65 0.85 -7.48
N ALA A 4 -18.81 -0.48 -7.51
CA ALA A 4 -20.02 -1.15 -7.07
C ALA A 4 -20.19 -1.13 -5.53
N ALA A 5 -19.09 -1.26 -4.78
CA ALA A 5 -19.12 -1.14 -3.31
C ALA A 5 -19.36 0.31 -2.88
N PHE A 6 -18.71 1.26 -3.55
CA PHE A 6 -18.90 2.70 -3.32
C PHE A 6 -20.33 3.15 -3.65
N GLU A 7 -20.94 2.55 -4.67
CA GLU A 7 -22.37 2.73 -4.98
C GLU A 7 -23.29 2.09 -3.92
N ALA A 8 -22.98 0.87 -3.49
CA ALA A 8 -23.79 0.12 -2.53
C ALA A 8 -23.75 0.72 -1.11
N GLU A 9 -22.64 1.33 -0.71
CA GLU A 9 -22.47 2.01 0.59
C GLU A 9 -23.04 3.44 0.60
N GLY A 10 -23.68 3.87 -0.50
CA GLY A 10 -24.33 5.18 -0.58
C GLY A 10 -23.36 6.36 -0.66
N ALA A 11 -22.07 6.13 -0.89
CA ALA A 11 -21.07 7.20 -0.99
C ALA A 11 -21.27 8.12 -2.21
N LYS A 12 -21.98 7.65 -3.25
CA LYS A 12 -22.47 8.50 -4.36
C LYS A 12 -23.47 9.57 -3.93
N ALA A 13 -24.09 9.44 -2.75
CA ALA A 13 -25.06 10.42 -2.26
C ALA A 13 -24.40 11.59 -1.52
N CYS A 14 -23.09 11.52 -1.22
CA CYS A 14 -22.36 12.60 -0.58
C CYS A 14 -22.09 13.71 -1.61
N ALA A 15 -22.39 14.96 -1.25
CA ALA A 15 -22.19 16.13 -2.09
C ALA A 15 -20.71 16.55 -2.15
N ASP A 16 -19.96 16.33 -1.07
CA ASP A 16 -18.55 16.66 -0.99
C ASP A 16 -17.75 15.71 -0.08
N PHE A 17 -16.45 15.98 0.03
CA PHE A 17 -15.50 15.17 0.80
C PHE A 17 -15.75 15.24 2.31
N ASN A 18 -16.24 16.38 2.83
CA ASN A 18 -16.54 16.52 4.25
C ASN A 18 -17.75 15.68 4.63
N GLU A 19 -18.80 15.68 3.80
CA GLU A 19 -19.98 14.84 4.03
C GLU A 19 -19.61 13.35 4.01
N LEU A 20 -18.71 12.94 3.11
CA LEU A 20 -18.18 11.57 3.09
C LEU A 20 -17.43 11.24 4.39
N ARG A 21 -16.55 12.12 4.85
CA ARG A 21 -15.82 11.93 6.11
C ARG A 21 -16.79 11.78 7.28
N ASP A 22 -17.70 12.73 7.47
CA ASP A 22 -18.62 12.77 8.60
C ASP A 22 -19.50 11.51 8.66
N ARG A 23 -19.87 10.96 7.50
CA ARG A 23 -20.64 9.71 7.40
C ARG A 23 -19.83 8.46 7.76
N ILE A 24 -18.54 8.44 7.45
CA ILE A 24 -17.62 7.34 7.81
C ILE A 24 -17.29 7.37 9.31
N GLU A 25 -17.23 8.56 9.91
CA GLU A 25 -16.88 8.73 11.32
C GLU A 25 -17.89 8.13 12.31
N SER A 26 -19.08 7.72 11.86
CA SER A 26 -20.16 7.24 12.72
C SER A 26 -19.88 5.91 13.44
N GLY A 27 -18.80 5.17 13.11
CA GLY A 27 -18.47 3.92 13.80
C GLY A 27 -17.12 3.28 13.44
N ARG A 28 -16.63 2.36 14.29
CA ARG A 28 -15.40 1.58 14.03
C ARG A 28 -15.53 0.70 12.79
N GLU A 29 -16.70 0.06 12.60
CA GLU A 29 -16.97 -0.79 11.44
C GLU A 29 -17.01 0.00 10.12
N ALA A 30 -17.66 1.16 10.11
CA ALA A 30 -17.72 2.05 8.95
C ALA A 30 -16.32 2.51 8.51
N ARG A 31 -15.47 2.90 9.46
CA ARG A 31 -14.07 3.25 9.20
C ARG A 31 -13.27 2.08 8.63
N ALA A 32 -13.45 0.88 9.18
CA ALA A 32 -12.79 -0.32 8.69
C ALA A 32 -13.23 -0.69 7.26
N ALA A 33 -14.52 -0.57 6.96
CA ALA A 33 -15.07 -0.79 5.62
C ALA A 33 -14.51 0.23 4.61
N ALA A 34 -14.49 1.51 4.96
CA ALA A 34 -13.90 2.55 4.13
C ALA A 34 -12.39 2.33 3.89
N ASN A 35 -11.62 1.96 4.92
CA ASN A 35 -10.20 1.64 4.77
C ASN A 35 -10.01 0.42 3.85
N ALA A 36 -10.80 -0.64 4.03
CA ALA A 36 -10.78 -1.82 3.17
C ALA A 36 -11.14 -1.49 1.71
N LEU A 37 -12.05 -0.56 1.50
CA LEU A 37 -12.45 -0.08 0.18
C LEU A 37 -11.29 0.65 -0.51
N ILE A 38 -10.59 1.55 0.17
CA ILE A 38 -9.37 2.19 -0.37
C ILE A 38 -8.26 1.16 -0.63
N ASN A 39 -8.05 0.20 0.28
CA ASN A 39 -7.11 -0.91 0.07
C ASN A 39 -7.50 -1.84 -1.09
N GLY A 40 -8.73 -1.74 -1.59
CA GLY A 40 -9.21 -2.46 -2.76
C GLY A 40 -9.00 -1.72 -4.10
N LEU A 41 -8.47 -0.50 -4.08
CA LEU A 41 -8.14 0.25 -5.29
C LEU A 41 -7.04 -0.44 -6.09
N ARG A 42 -7.02 -0.20 -7.41
CA ARG A 42 -5.96 -0.66 -8.30
C ARG A 42 -5.55 0.47 -9.21
N ILE A 43 -4.31 0.93 -9.04
CA ILE A 43 -3.69 1.99 -9.82
C ILE A 43 -2.60 1.33 -10.66
N CYS A 44 -2.66 1.53 -11.98
CA CYS A 44 -1.71 0.95 -12.92
C CYS A 44 -1.06 2.06 -13.74
N ASP A 45 0.28 2.09 -13.74
CA ASP A 45 1.08 2.95 -14.60
C ASP A 45 1.78 2.12 -15.70
N PRO A 46 1.28 2.14 -16.96
CA PRO A 46 1.80 1.29 -18.03
C PRO A 46 3.11 1.79 -18.66
N ALA A 47 3.65 2.93 -18.21
CA ALA A 47 4.94 3.48 -18.64
C ALA A 47 5.64 4.11 -17.43
N VAL A 48 5.84 3.30 -16.40
CA VAL A 48 6.10 3.78 -15.03
C VAL A 48 7.39 4.58 -14.88
N GLY A 49 8.35 4.41 -15.78
CA GLY A 49 9.60 5.14 -15.76
C GLY A 49 10.29 5.03 -14.40
N SER A 50 10.61 6.17 -13.80
CA SER A 50 11.24 6.24 -12.47
C SER A 50 10.30 5.94 -11.29
N GLY A 51 9.00 5.73 -11.53
CA GLY A 51 8.00 5.47 -10.49
C GLY A 51 7.55 6.69 -9.70
N HIS A 52 7.78 7.90 -10.21
CA HIS A 52 7.34 9.14 -9.54
C HIS A 52 5.83 9.13 -9.29
N PHE A 53 5.05 8.87 -10.34
CA PHE A 53 3.59 8.84 -10.26
C PHE A 53 3.08 7.86 -9.20
N LEU A 54 3.61 6.63 -9.14
CA LEU A 54 3.18 5.64 -8.15
C LEU A 54 3.52 6.05 -6.72
N VAL A 55 4.64 6.74 -6.50
CA VAL A 55 5.04 7.23 -5.18
C VAL A 55 4.19 8.42 -4.75
N SER A 56 3.89 9.35 -5.67
CA SER A 56 2.91 10.41 -5.40
C SER A 56 1.54 9.83 -5.08
N ALA A 57 1.05 8.87 -5.87
CA ALA A 57 -0.22 8.20 -5.62
C ALA A 57 -0.24 7.47 -4.26
N LEU A 58 0.87 6.84 -3.86
CA LEU A 58 1.01 6.24 -2.53
C LEU A 58 0.82 7.28 -1.42
N ASN A 59 1.54 8.39 -1.52
CA ASN A 59 1.52 9.44 -0.50
C ASN A 59 0.15 10.12 -0.42
N GLU A 60 -0.46 10.42 -1.58
CA GLU A 60 -1.82 10.97 -1.66
C GLU A 60 -2.86 10.03 -1.06
N LEU A 61 -2.78 8.71 -1.32
CA LEU A 61 -3.69 7.75 -0.71
C LEU A 61 -3.57 7.72 0.82
N ILE A 62 -2.36 7.86 1.37
CA ILE A 62 -2.17 7.94 2.82
C ILE A 62 -2.74 9.25 3.39
N ALA A 63 -2.51 10.38 2.71
CA ALA A 63 -3.07 11.67 3.10
C ALA A 63 -4.61 11.66 3.08
N ILE A 64 -5.22 11.11 2.02
CA ILE A 64 -6.68 10.92 1.92
C ILE A 64 -7.21 10.05 3.06
N LYS A 65 -6.51 8.96 3.41
CA LYS A 65 -6.92 8.12 4.56
C LYS A 65 -6.84 8.86 5.89
N SER A 66 -5.86 9.75 6.06
CA SER A 66 -5.75 10.61 7.23
C SER A 66 -6.90 11.62 7.27
N GLU A 67 -7.18 12.30 6.15
CA GLU A 67 -8.25 13.31 6.04
C GLU A 67 -9.65 12.71 6.25
N LEU A 68 -9.87 11.46 5.80
CA LEU A 68 -11.09 10.70 6.06
C LEU A 68 -11.17 10.11 7.47
N GLY A 69 -10.11 10.21 8.28
CA GLY A 69 -10.09 9.67 9.65
C GLY A 69 -10.17 8.14 9.74
N ILE A 70 -9.70 7.44 8.71
CA ILE A 70 -9.84 5.97 8.58
C ILE A 70 -8.52 5.22 8.82
N LEU A 71 -7.43 5.95 9.10
CA LEU A 71 -6.21 5.35 9.61
C LEU A 71 -6.45 4.79 11.01
N SER A 72 -6.06 3.52 11.20
CA SER A 72 -6.22 2.82 12.45
C SER A 72 -4.93 2.11 12.84
N HIS A 73 -4.61 2.20 14.12
CA HIS A 73 -3.53 1.41 14.70
C HIS A 73 -3.86 -0.08 14.70
N ARG A 74 -2.86 -0.94 14.95
CA ARG A 74 -3.01 -2.40 15.01
C ARG A 74 -4.10 -2.87 15.99
N ASN A 75 -4.35 -2.13 17.07
CA ASN A 75 -5.39 -2.43 18.05
C ASN A 75 -6.81 -1.99 17.63
N GLY A 76 -6.95 -1.39 16.44
CA GLY A 76 -8.22 -0.90 15.89
C GLY A 76 -8.62 0.50 16.38
N ASP A 77 -7.79 1.15 17.19
CA ASP A 77 -7.99 2.54 17.58
C ASP A 77 -7.67 3.47 16.42
N ARG A 78 -8.36 4.60 16.38
CA ARG A 78 -8.14 5.62 15.35
C ARG A 78 -6.84 6.35 15.64
N VAL A 79 -6.09 6.68 14.61
CA VAL A 79 -5.03 7.70 14.72
C VAL A 79 -5.71 9.03 15.04
N ARG A 80 -5.51 9.54 16.26
CA ARG A 80 -6.04 10.82 16.73
C ARG A 80 -4.85 11.73 16.96
N HIS A 81 -4.98 13.02 16.64
CA HIS A 81 -3.96 14.06 16.87
C HIS A 81 -2.81 14.12 15.86
N GLN A 82 -2.77 13.25 14.84
CA GLN A 82 -1.82 13.39 13.75
C GLN A 82 -2.53 13.70 12.43
N ARG A 83 -2.10 14.80 11.83
CA ARG A 83 -2.51 15.19 10.49
C ARG A 83 -1.41 14.79 9.50
N ILE A 84 -1.79 14.06 8.46
CA ILE A 84 -0.86 13.62 7.43
C ILE A 84 -1.24 14.29 6.12
N ALA A 85 -0.28 14.96 5.52
CA ALA A 85 -0.47 15.71 4.28
C ALA A 85 0.70 15.47 3.33
N VAL A 86 0.49 15.78 2.05
CA VAL A 86 1.58 15.82 1.06
C VAL A 86 1.99 17.27 0.87
N GLU A 87 3.28 17.56 1.10
CA GLU A 87 3.88 18.87 0.89
C GLU A 87 5.17 18.73 0.12
N ASN A 88 5.33 19.52 -0.94
CA ASN A 88 6.51 19.46 -1.83
C ASN A 88 6.83 18.01 -2.29
N ASP A 89 5.79 17.27 -2.69
CA ASP A 89 5.85 15.85 -3.10
C ASP A 89 6.29 14.85 -2.01
N GLU A 90 6.39 15.28 -0.75
CA GLU A 90 6.73 14.42 0.38
C GLU A 90 5.56 14.26 1.35
N LEU A 91 5.42 13.05 1.92
CA LEU A 91 4.45 12.80 2.98
C LEU A 91 4.98 13.35 4.30
N VAL A 92 4.25 14.31 4.87
CA VAL A 92 4.58 14.98 6.12
C VAL A 92 3.53 14.64 7.17
N VAL A 93 4.00 14.37 8.38
CA VAL A 93 3.16 14.03 9.53
C VAL A 93 3.31 15.15 10.56
N TYR A 94 2.19 15.78 10.91
CA TYR A 94 2.11 16.84 11.91
C TYR A 94 1.50 16.30 13.19
N ASP A 95 2.11 16.62 14.32
CA ASP A 95 1.51 16.45 15.62
C ASP A 95 0.68 17.71 15.94
N GLU A 96 -0.63 17.56 16.06
CA GLU A 96 -1.54 18.69 16.30
C GLU A 96 -1.46 19.21 17.74
N GLU A 97 -1.01 18.40 18.70
CA GLU A 97 -0.85 18.83 20.09
C GLU A 97 0.44 19.62 20.29
N GLU A 98 1.54 19.13 19.71
CA GLU A 98 2.86 19.78 19.78
C GLU A 98 3.01 20.91 18.73
N GLY A 99 2.15 20.94 17.70
CA GLY A 99 2.22 21.90 16.60
C GLY A 99 3.50 21.77 15.75
N SER A 100 4.10 20.57 15.76
CA SER A 100 5.43 20.32 15.17
C SER A 100 5.43 19.09 14.27
N LEU A 101 6.52 18.91 13.52
CA LEU A 101 6.69 17.73 12.68
C LEU A 101 6.90 16.49 13.56
N PHE A 102 6.18 15.42 13.25
CA PHE A 102 6.40 14.13 13.85
C PHE A 102 7.78 13.61 13.45
N GLU A 103 8.58 13.26 14.46
CA GLU A 103 9.84 12.57 14.27
C GLU A 103 9.84 11.26 15.06
N TYR A 104 10.16 10.17 14.37
CA TYR A 104 10.42 8.89 15.02
C TYR A 104 11.81 8.92 15.68
N ARG A 105 11.83 9.06 17.00
CA ARG A 105 13.04 9.07 17.82
C ARG A 105 13.05 7.89 18.76
N VAL A 106 14.19 7.22 18.82
CA VAL A 106 14.47 6.13 19.75
C VAL A 106 15.26 6.70 20.93
N GLY A 107 14.79 6.44 22.15
CA GLY A 107 15.44 6.89 23.37
C GLY A 107 16.79 6.18 23.64
N PRO A 108 17.55 6.63 24.65
CA PRO A 108 18.82 6.03 25.04
C PRO A 108 18.70 4.56 25.46
N ASP A 109 17.50 4.14 25.88
CA ASP A 109 17.13 2.77 26.23
C ASP A 109 16.84 1.88 25.00
N GLY A 110 16.99 2.43 23.79
CA GLY A 110 16.74 1.73 22.54
C GLY A 110 15.25 1.58 22.21
N ARG A 111 14.36 2.37 22.84
CA ARG A 111 12.92 2.28 22.63
C ARG A 111 12.31 3.63 22.25
N ALA A 112 11.37 3.62 21.31
CA ALA A 112 10.51 4.78 21.05
C ALA A 112 9.37 4.83 22.07
N SER A 113 8.74 6.00 22.26
CA SER A 113 7.50 6.06 23.06
C SER A 113 6.41 5.21 22.43
N ALA A 114 5.50 4.67 23.24
CA ALA A 114 4.45 3.77 22.76
C ALA A 114 3.62 4.40 21.62
N GLU A 115 3.24 5.66 21.76
CA GLU A 115 2.47 6.41 20.75
C GLU A 115 3.25 6.61 19.44
N ARG A 116 4.53 7.02 19.52
CA ARG A 116 5.37 7.23 18.34
C ARG A 116 5.62 5.91 17.61
N GLN A 117 5.90 4.85 18.36
CA GLN A 117 6.03 3.49 17.82
C GLN A 117 4.75 3.06 17.10
N GLN A 118 3.59 3.25 17.74
CA GLN A 118 2.32 2.82 17.20
C GLN A 118 1.96 3.56 15.90
N LEU A 119 2.22 4.87 15.82
CA LEU A 119 2.03 5.64 14.59
C LEU A 119 3.00 5.19 13.48
N GLN A 120 4.28 5.01 13.81
CA GLN A 120 5.30 4.56 12.87
C GLN A 120 4.92 3.20 12.26
N GLU A 121 4.51 2.25 13.09
CA GLU A 121 3.98 0.95 12.65
C GLU A 121 2.76 1.11 11.74
N THR A 122 1.82 1.97 12.14
CA THR A 122 0.59 2.21 11.37
C THR A 122 0.93 2.68 9.95
N LEU A 123 1.81 3.67 9.81
CA LEU A 123 2.21 4.20 8.51
C LEU A 123 2.97 3.18 7.66
N PHE A 124 3.84 2.40 8.29
CA PHE A 124 4.54 1.32 7.61
C PHE A 124 3.56 0.29 7.01
N HIS A 125 2.61 -0.19 7.80
CA HIS A 125 1.66 -1.21 7.34
C HIS A 125 0.68 -0.69 6.30
N GLU A 126 0.22 0.55 6.45
CA GLU A 126 -0.66 1.19 5.46
C GLU A 126 0.07 1.37 4.13
N LYS A 127 1.30 1.89 4.14
CA LYS A 127 2.12 2.02 2.91
C LYS A 127 2.41 0.65 2.29
N ARG A 128 2.81 -0.33 3.10
CA ARG A 128 3.06 -1.70 2.64
C ARG A 128 1.83 -2.28 1.96
N THR A 129 0.66 -2.15 2.58
CA THR A 129 -0.61 -2.65 2.03
C THR A 129 -0.93 -2.02 0.68
N LEU A 130 -0.80 -0.70 0.56
CA LEU A 130 -1.03 0.01 -0.70
C LEU A 130 -0.03 -0.40 -1.79
N ILE A 131 1.26 -0.50 -1.47
CA ILE A 131 2.30 -0.95 -2.41
C ILE A 131 2.02 -2.39 -2.89
N GLU A 132 1.69 -3.30 -1.97
CA GLU A 132 1.47 -4.70 -2.30
C GLU A 132 0.13 -4.94 -3.03
N GLN A 133 -0.91 -4.18 -2.73
CA GLN A 133 -2.27 -4.51 -3.21
C GLN A 133 -2.79 -3.54 -4.27
N CYS A 134 -2.38 -2.28 -4.22
CA CYS A 134 -2.99 -1.22 -5.01
C CYS A 134 -2.13 -0.75 -6.18
N LEU A 135 -0.80 -0.74 -6.05
CA LEU A 135 0.09 -0.11 -7.02
C LEU A 135 0.68 -1.13 -8.01
N PHE A 136 0.50 -0.88 -9.30
CA PHE A 136 0.99 -1.72 -10.40
C PHE A 136 1.72 -0.84 -11.42
N GLY A 137 2.79 -1.37 -12.02
CA GLY A 137 3.59 -0.61 -12.97
C GLY A 137 4.26 -1.49 -14.02
N VAL A 138 4.35 -0.99 -15.25
CA VAL A 138 5.08 -1.63 -16.35
C VAL A 138 5.99 -0.61 -17.02
N ASP A 139 7.22 -1.02 -17.34
CA ASP A 139 8.11 -0.24 -18.21
C ASP A 139 8.92 -1.18 -19.12
N ILE A 140 9.20 -0.72 -20.34
CA ILE A 140 9.98 -1.49 -21.32
C ILE A 140 11.46 -1.55 -20.95
N ASN A 141 11.97 -0.52 -20.26
CA ASN A 141 13.34 -0.44 -19.82
C ASN A 141 13.50 -1.11 -18.44
N PRO A 142 14.30 -2.18 -18.32
CA PRO A 142 14.51 -2.87 -17.05
C PRO A 142 15.17 -1.99 -15.99
N ASN A 143 15.92 -0.95 -16.37
CA ASN A 143 16.51 -0.01 -15.40
C ASN A 143 15.45 0.91 -14.79
N SER A 144 14.48 1.38 -15.58
CA SER A 144 13.32 2.14 -15.08
C SER A 144 12.58 1.35 -14.00
N VAL A 145 12.29 0.07 -14.28
CA VAL A 145 11.65 -0.85 -13.32
C VAL A 145 12.44 -0.96 -12.01
N LYS A 146 13.76 -1.10 -12.08
CA LYS A 146 14.62 -1.16 -10.88
C LYS A 146 14.57 0.14 -10.08
N ILE A 147 14.62 1.29 -10.75
CA ILE A 147 14.54 2.60 -10.11
C ILE A 147 13.18 2.78 -9.44
N CYS A 148 12.08 2.42 -10.12
CA CYS A 148 10.74 2.47 -9.54
C CYS A 148 10.62 1.61 -8.27
N ARG A 149 11.11 0.35 -8.32
CA ARG A 149 11.11 -0.56 -7.16
C ARG A 149 11.92 0.03 -6.00
N LEU A 150 13.12 0.56 -6.29
CA LEU A 150 13.96 1.21 -5.28
C LEU A 150 13.27 2.42 -4.66
N ARG A 151 12.61 3.25 -5.47
CA ARG A 151 11.91 4.45 -4.97
C ARG A 151 10.76 4.08 -4.03
N LEU A 152 9.96 3.07 -4.37
CA LEU A 152 8.90 2.55 -3.49
C LEU A 152 9.48 1.95 -2.20
N TRP A 153 10.62 1.25 -2.27
CA TRP A 153 11.31 0.77 -1.06
C TRP A 153 11.81 1.91 -0.17
N ILE A 154 12.44 2.93 -0.73
CA ILE A 154 12.91 4.10 0.04
C ILE A 154 11.73 4.80 0.72
N GLU A 155 10.61 4.96 0.02
CA GLU A 155 9.43 5.60 0.59
C GLU A 155 8.83 4.80 1.76
N LEU A 156 8.89 3.47 1.69
CA LEU A 156 8.49 2.59 2.80
C LEU A 156 9.53 2.61 3.95
N LEU A 157 10.83 2.66 3.62
CA LEU A 157 11.93 2.74 4.59
C LEU A 157 11.84 3.98 5.48
N LYS A 158 11.33 5.11 4.97
CA LYS A 158 11.07 6.30 5.80
C LYS A 158 10.21 5.99 7.04
N HIS A 159 9.39 4.94 6.99
CA HIS A 159 8.46 4.55 8.04
C HIS A 159 8.83 3.22 8.73
N THR A 160 10.01 2.64 8.47
CA THR A 160 10.43 1.44 9.22
C THR A 160 10.59 1.73 10.70
N TYR A 161 10.41 0.69 11.51
CA TYR A 161 10.50 0.73 12.96
C TYR A 161 11.30 -0.45 13.49
N TYR A 162 11.81 -0.32 14.71
CA TYR A 162 12.47 -1.42 15.42
C TYR A 162 11.43 -2.37 16.03
N LEU A 163 11.66 -3.67 15.89
CA LEU A 163 10.80 -4.69 16.47
C LEU A 163 10.88 -4.64 18.02
N PRO A 164 9.74 -4.65 18.73
CA PRO A 164 9.72 -4.53 20.18
C PRO A 164 10.63 -5.55 20.88
N GLY A 165 11.53 -5.07 21.72
CA GLY A 165 12.45 -5.93 22.49
C GLY A 165 13.65 -6.46 21.71
N THR A 166 13.87 -6.01 20.47
CA THR A 166 15.03 -6.37 19.65
C THR A 166 15.72 -5.12 19.10
N GLN A 167 16.88 -5.31 18.46
CA GLN A 167 17.56 -4.26 17.67
C GLN A 167 17.36 -4.45 16.17
N GLU A 168 16.39 -5.29 15.78
CA GLU A 168 16.10 -5.60 14.38
C GLU A 168 15.04 -4.65 13.83
N LEU A 169 15.24 -4.21 12.57
CA LEU A 169 14.25 -3.42 11.85
C LEU A 169 13.23 -4.32 11.17
N GLU A 170 12.00 -3.84 11.07
CA GLU A 170 10.96 -4.50 10.29
C GLU A 170 11.41 -4.75 8.84
N THR A 171 11.07 -5.93 8.32
CA THR A 171 11.54 -6.37 7.01
C THR A 171 10.74 -5.76 5.87
N LEU A 172 11.43 -5.44 4.77
CA LEU A 172 10.78 -4.87 3.59
C LEU A 172 10.03 -5.96 2.78
N PRO A 173 8.87 -5.62 2.21
CA PRO A 173 8.10 -6.53 1.38
C PRO A 173 8.74 -6.75 -0.01
N ASN A 174 8.30 -7.82 -0.67
CA ASN A 174 8.65 -8.13 -2.06
C ASN A 174 7.80 -7.28 -3.05
N ILE A 175 8.28 -6.07 -3.37
CA ILE A 175 7.60 -5.11 -4.28
C ILE A 175 7.73 -5.51 -5.77
N ASP A 176 8.67 -6.39 -6.10
CA ASP A 176 9.00 -6.83 -7.46
C ASP A 176 7.87 -7.55 -8.21
N ILE A 177 6.84 -7.99 -7.50
CA ILE A 177 5.70 -8.69 -8.10
C ILE A 177 4.73 -7.77 -8.84
N ASN A 178 4.56 -6.52 -8.42
CA ASN A 178 3.60 -5.61 -9.05
C ASN A 178 4.23 -4.67 -10.08
N ILE A 179 5.54 -4.44 -10.02
CA ILE A 179 6.27 -3.61 -10.98
C ILE A 179 7.06 -4.53 -11.91
N LYS A 180 6.72 -4.57 -13.21
CA LYS A 180 7.26 -5.55 -14.16
C LYS A 180 7.91 -4.89 -15.38
N CYS A 181 8.95 -5.54 -15.89
CA CYS A 181 9.55 -5.17 -17.17
C CYS A 181 8.72 -5.76 -18.30
N GLY A 182 8.25 -4.94 -19.22
CA GLY A 182 7.39 -5.38 -20.31
C GLY A 182 7.02 -4.23 -21.23
N ASN A 183 6.53 -4.57 -22.42
CA ASN A 183 5.96 -3.60 -23.34
C ASN A 183 4.44 -3.58 -23.13
N SER A 184 3.92 -2.46 -22.64
CA SER A 184 2.49 -2.29 -22.33
C SER A 184 1.59 -2.20 -23.57
N LEU A 185 2.17 -2.03 -24.77
CA LEU A 185 1.43 -2.01 -26.04
C LEU A 185 1.15 -3.43 -26.58
N ILE A 186 1.93 -4.42 -26.16
CA ILE A 186 1.72 -5.81 -26.59
C ILE A 186 0.84 -6.53 -25.57
N HIS A 187 -0.18 -7.21 -26.06
CA HIS A 187 -1.04 -8.04 -25.24
C HIS A 187 -1.05 -9.45 -25.82
N ARG A 188 -0.83 -10.44 -24.94
CA ARG A 188 -0.91 -11.86 -25.33
C ARG A 188 -2.37 -12.32 -25.48
N PHE A 189 -3.28 -11.65 -24.79
CA PHE A 189 -4.71 -11.93 -24.74
C PHE A 189 -5.47 -10.62 -24.95
N ALA A 190 -6.58 -10.65 -25.66
CA ALA A 190 -7.46 -9.49 -25.77
C ALA A 190 -8.00 -9.08 -24.40
N LEU A 191 -8.40 -7.82 -24.23
CA LEU A 191 -8.86 -7.28 -22.94
C LEU A 191 -10.10 -8.00 -22.38
N ASP A 192 -10.93 -8.53 -23.27
CA ASP A 192 -12.15 -9.28 -23.00
C ASP A 192 -11.95 -10.81 -23.10
N ALA A 193 -10.73 -11.26 -23.41
CA ALA A 193 -10.45 -12.68 -23.54
C ALA A 193 -10.60 -13.39 -22.20
N ASP A 194 -11.35 -14.50 -22.19
CA ASP A 194 -11.35 -15.40 -21.05
C ASP A 194 -9.95 -16.02 -20.92
N LEU A 195 -9.29 -15.72 -19.80
CA LEU A 195 -7.98 -16.27 -19.44
C LEU A 195 -8.08 -17.70 -18.93
N GLY A 196 -9.28 -18.19 -18.60
CA GLY A 196 -9.53 -19.54 -18.09
C GLY A 196 -8.94 -20.66 -18.96
N PRO A 197 -9.15 -20.68 -20.29
CA PRO A 197 -8.55 -21.67 -21.19
C PRO A 197 -7.01 -21.61 -21.25
N ALA A 198 -6.43 -20.41 -21.19
CA ALA A 198 -4.98 -20.22 -21.20
C ALA A 198 -4.32 -20.73 -19.92
N LEU A 199 -4.97 -20.49 -18.77
CA LEU A 199 -4.56 -20.97 -17.45
C LEU A 199 -4.74 -22.50 -17.32
N ARG A 200 -5.83 -23.06 -17.83
CA ARG A 200 -6.07 -24.52 -17.83
C ARG A 200 -4.98 -25.29 -18.58
N LYS A 201 -4.43 -24.73 -19.66
CA LYS A 201 -3.31 -25.35 -20.41
C LYS A 201 -1.99 -25.39 -19.62
N SER A 202 -1.81 -24.52 -18.62
CA SER A 202 -0.58 -24.43 -17.82
C SER A 202 -0.63 -25.20 -16.49
N LYS A 203 -1.66 -26.01 -16.22
CA LYS A 203 -1.94 -26.67 -14.90
C LYS A 203 -2.34 -25.71 -13.77
N TRP A 204 -2.53 -24.42 -14.04
CA TRP A 204 -2.87 -23.43 -13.01
C TRP A 204 -4.31 -22.94 -13.18
N ASN A 205 -5.02 -22.72 -12.08
CA ASN A 205 -6.26 -21.96 -12.08
C ASN A 205 -5.98 -20.57 -11.48
N MET A 206 -6.91 -19.64 -11.63
CA MET A 206 -6.73 -18.27 -11.14
C MET A 206 -6.45 -18.23 -9.63
N ASP A 207 -7.03 -19.16 -8.87
CA ASP A 207 -6.89 -19.21 -7.43
C ASP A 207 -5.53 -19.77 -7.00
N SER A 208 -4.98 -20.74 -7.72
CA SER A 208 -3.63 -21.25 -7.48
C SER A 208 -2.57 -20.21 -7.86
N TYR A 209 -2.80 -19.41 -8.89
CA TYR A 209 -1.93 -18.26 -9.21
C TYR A 209 -1.98 -17.19 -8.10
N ARG A 210 -3.18 -16.84 -7.62
CA ARG A 210 -3.32 -15.90 -6.48
C ARG A 210 -2.62 -16.42 -5.24
N LEU A 211 -2.74 -17.71 -4.95
CA LEU A 211 -2.06 -18.34 -3.83
C LEU A 211 -0.54 -18.27 -4.00
N ALA A 212 0.00 -18.59 -5.18
CA ALA A 212 1.43 -18.47 -5.46
C ALA A 212 1.95 -17.03 -5.27
N VAL A 213 1.19 -16.03 -5.75
CA VAL A 213 1.49 -14.61 -5.55
C VAL A 213 1.50 -14.25 -4.06
N GLN A 214 0.55 -14.76 -3.27
CA GLN A 214 0.51 -14.55 -1.82
C GLN A 214 1.70 -15.21 -1.12
N THR A 215 1.99 -16.48 -1.44
CA THR A 215 3.14 -17.21 -0.90
C THR A 215 4.45 -16.48 -1.19
N TYR A 216 4.61 -15.96 -2.41
CA TYR A 216 5.78 -15.17 -2.79
C TYR A 216 5.93 -13.87 -1.98
N ARG A 217 4.83 -13.16 -1.70
CA ARG A 217 4.85 -11.92 -0.90
C ARG A 217 5.26 -12.18 0.55
N HIS A 218 4.90 -13.33 1.09
CA HIS A 218 5.20 -13.74 2.47
C HIS A 218 6.42 -14.67 2.59
N ALA A 219 7.17 -14.90 1.51
CA ALA A 219 8.31 -15.81 1.54
C ALA A 219 9.43 -15.28 2.45
N GLU A 220 9.80 -16.08 3.45
CA GLU A 220 10.82 -15.74 4.45
C GLU A 220 12.24 -16.14 4.01
N ASP A 221 12.36 -16.98 2.96
CA ASP A 221 13.65 -17.46 2.46
C ASP A 221 13.81 -17.34 0.93
N LYS A 222 15.08 -17.28 0.48
CA LYS A 222 15.44 -17.10 -0.94
C LYS A 222 15.09 -18.31 -1.81
N THR A 223 14.96 -19.49 -1.23
CA THR A 223 14.65 -20.75 -1.90
C THR A 223 13.18 -20.77 -2.29
N GLN A 224 12.28 -20.53 -1.34
CA GLN A 224 10.84 -20.34 -1.55
C GLN A 224 10.60 -19.23 -2.58
N LYS A 225 11.34 -18.13 -2.48
CA LYS A 225 11.27 -17.03 -3.44
C LYS A 225 11.57 -17.52 -4.87
N ARG A 226 12.70 -18.20 -5.08
CA ARG A 226 13.12 -18.71 -6.40
C ARG A 226 12.16 -19.74 -6.98
N GLU A 227 11.58 -20.59 -6.14
CA GLU A 227 10.57 -21.56 -6.57
C GLU A 227 9.32 -20.85 -7.08
N MET A 228 8.84 -19.84 -6.35
CA MET A 228 7.68 -19.06 -6.75
C MET A 228 7.96 -18.11 -7.94
N GLU A 229 9.18 -17.56 -8.10
CA GLU A 229 9.57 -16.76 -9.28
C GLU A 229 9.50 -17.56 -10.60
N ARG A 230 9.76 -18.87 -10.55
CA ARG A 230 9.61 -19.72 -11.73
C ARG A 230 8.14 -19.97 -12.08
N LEU A 231 7.24 -19.74 -11.13
CA LEU A 231 5.80 -19.98 -11.26
C LEU A 231 5.01 -18.72 -11.68
N ILE A 232 5.56 -17.51 -11.46
CA ILE A 232 4.90 -16.21 -11.62
C ILE A 232 5.57 -15.40 -12.75
#